data_AF-A0A9D8B115-F1
#
_entry.id   AF-A0A9D8B115-F1
#
_cell.length_a   1.000
_cell.length_b   1.000
_cell.length_c   1.000
_cell.angle_alpha   90.00
_cell.angle_beta   90.00
_cell.angle_gamma   90.00
#
_symmetry.space_group_name_H-M   'P 1'
#
loop_
_entity.id
_entity.type
_entity.pdbx_description
1 polymer ?
#
loop_
_entity_poly.entity_id
_entity_poly.type
_entity_poly.pdbx_seq_one_letter_code
_entity_poly.pdbx_strand_id
1 'polypeptide(L)'
;MNHQRVFGLTILAGLVAVLAACSSAAPTTPAQVSGLDTNYANALNARSLLLLGIVRLEEGSGPVLTKEQATTLIPLWQASKSLMGSGTASQAEIDAITNQIQGVLTSEQIKTVNALHLTQADMQAFNQTIGVSAPSGVPSGGVPGQGQTLSPAERATRQAQMGGTGGNTASIDYLIGILQRKAAK
;
A
#
# COMPACT_ATOMS: atom_id res chain seq x y z
N MET A 1 38.90 -18.06 19.10
CA MET A 1 39.70 -17.93 20.33
C MET A 1 39.86 -16.46 20.65
N ASN A 2 39.71 -16.15 21.93
CA ASN A 2 39.30 -14.85 22.48
C ASN A 2 40.39 -13.78 22.42
N HIS A 3 40.01 -12.55 22.06
CA HIS A 3 40.71 -11.35 22.52
C HIS A 3 39.86 -10.71 23.61
N GLN A 4 40.27 -10.90 24.87
CA GLN A 4 39.66 -10.27 26.03
C GLN A 4 40.65 -9.31 26.68
N ARG A 5 40.16 -8.07 26.86
CA ARG A 5 40.42 -7.14 27.99
C ARG A 5 41.83 -6.52 27.99
N VAL A 6 42.01 -5.21 28.18
CA VAL A 6 41.50 -4.39 29.28
C VAL A 6 41.40 -2.93 28.77
N PHE A 7 40.20 -2.35 28.85
CA PHE A 7 39.96 -0.93 28.54
C PHE A 7 40.30 -0.11 29.77
N GLY A 8 41.33 0.73 29.67
CA GLY A 8 41.74 1.67 30.70
C GLY A 8 40.77 2.84 30.78
N LEU A 9 40.12 2.96 31.94
CA LEU A 9 39.31 4.10 32.35
C LEU A 9 40.25 5.28 32.68
N THR A 10 40.24 6.36 31.90
CA THR A 10 40.74 7.66 32.36
C THR A 10 39.69 8.73 32.06
N ILE A 11 39.08 9.19 33.14
CA ILE A 11 38.14 10.31 33.24
C ILE A 11 38.97 11.61 33.28
N LEU A 12 38.51 12.71 32.67
CA LEU A 12 38.22 14.00 33.33
C LEU A 12 38.41 15.24 32.42
N ALA A 13 37.30 15.97 32.27
CA ALA A 13 37.10 17.43 32.15
C ALA A 13 37.80 18.28 31.06
N GLY A 14 36.97 19.06 30.36
CA GLY A 14 37.41 20.20 29.56
C GLY A 14 36.27 20.92 28.83
N LEU A 15 35.41 21.58 29.60
CA LEU A 15 34.33 22.49 29.18
C LEU A 15 34.90 23.73 28.46
N VAL A 16 34.53 23.99 27.20
CA VAL A 16 34.32 25.35 26.67
C VAL A 16 33.23 25.30 25.57
N ALA A 17 32.12 25.97 25.83
CA ALA A 17 31.09 26.29 24.87
C ALA A 17 31.47 27.57 24.10
N VAL A 18 31.34 27.55 22.78
CA VAL A 18 31.22 28.78 21.97
C VAL A 18 29.98 28.64 21.09
N LEU A 19 28.99 29.49 21.40
CA LEU A 19 27.79 29.75 20.63
C LEU A 19 28.17 30.39 19.28
N ALA A 20 27.70 29.83 18.18
CA ALA A 20 27.64 30.54 16.90
C ALA A 20 26.34 30.21 16.14
N ALA A 21 25.49 31.23 16.10
CA ALA A 21 24.56 31.58 15.04
C ALA A 21 23.50 30.55 14.59
N CYS A 22 22.30 30.81 15.10
CA CYS A 22 21.01 30.53 14.51
C CYS A 22 20.98 30.68 12.97
N SER A 23 20.69 29.59 12.26
CA SER A 23 19.71 29.64 11.19
C SER A 23 18.67 28.58 11.54
N SER A 24 17.60 29.01 12.19
CA SER A 24 16.41 28.19 12.41
C SER A 24 15.71 27.93 11.08
N ALA A 25 16.30 27.07 10.24
CA ALA A 25 15.45 26.12 9.54
C ALA A 25 14.96 25.17 10.63
N ALA A 26 13.68 25.26 10.98
CA ALA A 26 13.05 24.20 11.75
C ALA A 26 13.46 22.87 11.11
N PRO A 27 13.84 21.83 11.87
CA PRO A 27 13.82 20.51 11.30
C PRO A 27 12.38 20.31 10.83
N THR A 28 12.15 20.43 9.52
CA THR A 28 11.03 19.76 8.89
C THR A 28 11.27 18.31 9.26
N THR A 29 10.63 17.88 10.34
CA THR A 29 10.39 16.47 10.62
C THR A 29 10.03 15.91 9.27
N PRO A 30 10.79 14.95 8.70
CA PRO A 30 10.31 14.26 7.51
C PRO A 30 8.89 13.86 7.87
N ALA A 31 7.90 14.41 7.16
CA ALA A 31 6.53 14.05 7.40
C ALA A 31 6.54 12.54 7.31
N GLN A 32 6.41 11.86 8.46
CA GLN A 32 6.44 10.42 8.54
C GLN A 32 5.45 10.00 7.48
N VAL A 33 5.93 9.33 6.43
CA VAL A 33 5.05 8.86 5.37
C VAL A 33 4.17 7.85 6.06
N SER A 34 3.01 8.32 6.52
CA SER A 34 1.99 7.48 7.12
C SER A 34 1.73 6.43 6.06
N GLY A 35 1.98 5.17 6.40
CA GLY A 35 1.65 4.05 5.53
C GLY A 35 0.16 4.05 5.22
N LEU A 36 -0.26 3.08 4.41
CA LEU A 36 -1.68 2.94 4.09
C LEU A 36 -2.51 2.80 5.36
N ASP A 37 -3.54 3.64 5.46
CA ASP A 37 -4.54 3.50 6.52
C ASP A 37 -5.57 2.45 6.09
N THR A 38 -5.72 1.41 6.90
CA THR A 38 -6.71 0.35 6.74
C THR A 38 -7.54 0.16 8.00
N ASN A 39 -7.46 1.11 8.94
CA ASN A 39 -8.08 1.04 10.25
C ASN A 39 -9.41 1.82 10.32
N TYR A 40 -10.32 1.49 9.40
CA TYR A 40 -11.69 2.01 9.39
C TYR A 40 -12.68 0.93 8.98
N ALA A 41 -13.96 1.21 9.18
CA ALA A 41 -15.05 0.27 8.91
C ALA A 41 -15.06 -0.13 7.43
N ASN A 42 -15.08 -1.43 7.16
CA ASN A 42 -15.11 -2.01 5.81
C ASN A 42 -13.97 -1.54 4.89
N ALA A 43 -12.82 -1.15 5.46
CA ALA A 43 -11.63 -0.78 4.71
C ALA A 43 -11.20 -1.90 3.75
N LEU A 44 -10.73 -1.48 2.58
CA LEU A 44 -9.98 -2.36 1.70
C LEU A 44 -8.69 -2.82 2.37
N ASN A 45 -8.25 -4.04 2.07
CA ASN A 45 -6.88 -4.45 2.38
C ASN A 45 -5.87 -3.57 1.62
N ALA A 46 -4.62 -3.50 2.10
CA ALA A 46 -3.60 -2.60 1.57
C ALA A 46 -3.39 -2.72 0.05
N ARG A 47 -3.39 -3.92 -0.51
CA ARG A 47 -3.23 -4.13 -1.96
C ARG A 47 -4.43 -3.60 -2.74
N SER A 48 -5.64 -3.96 -2.34
CA SER A 48 -6.88 -3.48 -2.97
C SER A 48 -7.03 -1.96 -2.85
N LEU A 49 -6.60 -1.39 -1.73
CA LEU A 49 -6.55 0.05 -1.49
C LEU A 49 -5.58 0.73 -2.46
N LEU A 50 -4.36 0.20 -2.64
CA LEU A 50 -3.41 0.71 -3.63
C LEU A 50 -3.94 0.58 -5.06
N LEU A 51 -4.55 -0.55 -5.42
CA LEU A 51 -5.09 -0.77 -6.75
C LEU A 51 -6.11 0.32 -7.10
N LEU A 52 -7.16 0.44 -6.28
CA LEU A 52 -8.23 1.38 -6.54
C LEU A 52 -7.78 2.82 -6.32
N GLY A 53 -6.92 3.07 -5.33
CA GLY A 53 -6.33 4.37 -5.06
C GLY A 53 -5.52 4.91 -6.25
N ILE A 54 -4.70 4.07 -6.89
CA ILE A 54 -3.96 4.47 -8.10
C ILE A 54 -4.90 4.77 -9.26
N VAL A 55 -5.96 3.97 -9.43
CA VAL A 55 -7.01 4.28 -10.43
C VAL A 55 -7.63 5.64 -10.15
N ARG A 56 -8.02 5.93 -8.90
CA ARG A 56 -8.60 7.23 -8.50
C ARG A 56 -7.66 8.41 -8.72
N LEU A 57 -6.36 8.23 -8.48
CA LEU A 57 -5.35 9.26 -8.78
C LEU A 57 -5.30 9.57 -10.27
N GLU A 58 -5.28 8.55 -11.13
CA GLU A 58 -5.30 8.76 -12.60
C GLU A 58 -6.63 9.30 -13.12
N GLU A 59 -7.73 9.10 -12.40
CA GLU A 59 -9.04 9.70 -12.66
C GLU A 59 -9.14 11.18 -12.19
N GLY A 60 -8.11 11.71 -11.52
CA GLY A 60 -8.03 13.11 -11.12
C GLY A 60 -8.32 13.41 -9.65
N SER A 61 -8.31 12.40 -8.78
CA SER A 61 -8.52 12.61 -7.33
C SER A 61 -7.32 13.27 -6.62
N GLY A 62 -6.20 13.47 -7.31
CA GLY A 62 -5.00 14.09 -6.78
C GLY A 62 -3.83 14.08 -7.78
N PRO A 63 -2.57 14.17 -7.30
CA PRO A 63 -1.40 14.14 -8.18
C PRO A 63 -1.34 12.84 -8.98
N VAL A 64 -1.49 12.96 -10.30
CA VAL A 64 -1.38 11.84 -11.23
C VAL A 64 0.01 11.21 -11.18
N LEU A 65 0.13 9.95 -11.58
CA LEU A 65 1.40 9.24 -11.65
C LEU A 65 2.29 9.86 -12.72
N THR A 66 3.62 9.81 -12.52
CA THR A 66 4.57 10.11 -13.59
C THR A 66 4.73 8.92 -14.55
N LYS A 67 5.35 9.16 -15.70
CA LYS A 67 5.70 8.11 -16.67
C LYS A 67 6.64 7.07 -16.05
N GLU A 68 7.60 7.52 -15.26
CA GLU A 68 8.59 6.69 -14.56
C GLU A 68 7.90 5.81 -13.52
N GLN A 69 7.01 6.40 -12.69
CA GLN A 69 6.20 5.64 -11.73
C GLN A 69 5.38 4.56 -12.42
N ALA A 70 4.71 4.90 -13.53
CA ALA A 70 3.92 3.93 -14.28
C ALA A 70 4.78 2.78 -14.84
N THR A 71 5.95 3.11 -15.40
CA THR A 71 6.91 2.11 -15.91
C THR A 71 7.38 1.16 -14.81
N THR A 72 7.66 1.68 -13.61
CA THR A 72 8.06 0.87 -12.47
C THR A 72 6.91 0.02 -11.92
N LEU A 73 5.68 0.54 -11.91
CA LEU A 73 4.52 -0.15 -11.33
C LEU A 73 4.03 -1.34 -12.16
N ILE A 74 4.15 -1.29 -13.49
CA ILE A 74 3.69 -2.37 -14.40
C ILE A 74 4.20 -3.76 -13.98
N PRO A 75 5.52 -4.01 -13.87
CA PRO A 75 6.03 -5.33 -13.50
C PRO A 75 5.65 -5.74 -12.07
N LEU A 76 5.46 -4.78 -11.15
CA LEU A 76 5.04 -5.08 -9.78
C LEU A 76 3.59 -5.58 -9.71
N TRP A 77 2.70 -4.95 -10.47
CA TRP A 77 1.30 -5.40 -10.57
C TRP A 77 1.17 -6.73 -11.32
N GLN A 78 2.00 -6.96 -12.34
CA GLN A 78 2.10 -8.26 -13.00
C GLN A 78 2.55 -9.36 -12.04
N ALA A 79 3.59 -9.10 -11.23
CA ALA A 79 4.05 -10.03 -10.21
C ALA A 79 2.98 -10.27 -9.13
N SER A 80 2.29 -9.21 -8.66
CA SER A 80 1.16 -9.34 -7.74
C SER A 80 0.04 -10.22 -8.30
N LYS A 81 -0.28 -10.09 -9.60
CA LYS A 81 -1.27 -10.93 -10.29
C LYS A 81 -0.81 -12.39 -10.36
N SER A 82 0.44 -12.64 -10.74
CA SER A 82 1.01 -14.00 -10.81
C SER A 82 0.97 -14.73 -9.46
N LEU A 83 1.30 -14.02 -8.37
CA LEU A 83 1.24 -14.57 -7.01
C LEU A 83 -0.18 -15.00 -6.59
N MET A 84 -1.20 -14.28 -7.06
CA MET A 84 -2.60 -14.67 -6.80
C MET A 84 -3.02 -15.89 -7.63
N GLY A 85 -2.56 -15.98 -8.88
CA GLY A 85 -2.87 -17.09 -9.77
C GLY A 85 -2.19 -18.41 -9.37
N SER A 86 -1.04 -18.35 -8.68
CA SER A 86 -0.29 -19.54 -8.28
C SER A 86 -0.89 -20.27 -7.07
N GLY A 87 -1.67 -19.59 -6.23
CA GLY A 87 -2.26 -20.15 -5.01
C GLY A 87 -1.25 -20.56 -3.92
N THR A 88 0.05 -20.37 -4.17
CA THR A 88 1.16 -20.82 -3.30
C THR A 88 1.97 -19.67 -2.69
N ALA A 89 1.59 -18.42 -2.98
CA ALA A 89 2.30 -17.26 -2.46
C ALA A 89 2.23 -17.20 -0.93
N SER A 90 3.39 -17.02 -0.29
CA SER A 90 3.46 -16.77 1.14
C SER A 90 2.99 -15.34 1.48
N GLN A 91 2.54 -15.13 2.72
CA GLN A 91 2.16 -13.80 3.18
C GLN A 91 3.32 -12.79 3.10
N ALA A 92 4.56 -13.25 3.35
CA ALA A 92 5.74 -12.41 3.25
C ALA A 92 5.99 -11.89 1.82
N GLU A 93 5.76 -12.73 0.80
CA GLU A 93 5.87 -12.30 -0.60
C GLU A 93 4.75 -11.33 -1.00
N ILE A 94 3.53 -11.57 -0.50
CA ILE A 94 2.38 -10.68 -0.68
C ILE A 94 2.68 -9.30 -0.10
N ASP A 95 3.21 -9.24 1.12
CA ASP A 95 3.54 -8.01 1.83
C ASP A 95 4.72 -7.29 1.17
N ALA A 96 5.76 -8.02 0.75
CA ALA A 96 6.92 -7.47 0.08
C ALA A 96 6.54 -6.74 -1.22
N ILE A 97 5.73 -7.37 -2.09
CA ILE A 97 5.26 -6.72 -3.31
C ILE A 97 4.35 -5.53 -3.00
N THR A 98 3.47 -5.65 -2.01
CA THR A 98 2.58 -4.55 -1.62
C THR A 98 3.38 -3.33 -1.14
N ASN A 99 4.43 -3.56 -0.33
CA ASN A 99 5.35 -2.51 0.13
C ASN A 99 6.14 -1.89 -1.02
N GLN A 100 6.58 -2.71 -1.98
CA GLN A 100 7.29 -2.21 -3.16
C GLN A 100 6.40 -1.31 -4.02
N ILE A 101 5.14 -1.70 -4.25
CA ILE A 101 4.14 -0.88 -4.95
C ILE A 101 3.93 0.44 -4.21
N GLN A 102 3.70 0.39 -2.89
CA GLN A 102 3.53 1.59 -2.06
C GLN A 102 4.75 2.52 -2.16
N GLY A 103 5.96 1.97 -2.18
CA GLY A 103 7.22 2.72 -2.26
C GLY A 103 7.45 3.47 -3.58
N VAL A 104 6.70 3.16 -4.65
CA VAL A 104 6.77 3.92 -5.91
C VAL A 104 5.94 5.22 -5.83
N LEU A 105 4.92 5.26 -4.98
CA LEU A 105 4.05 6.42 -4.84
C LEU A 105 4.72 7.51 -3.99
N THR A 106 4.43 8.77 -4.31
CA THR A 106 4.87 9.90 -3.48
C THR A 106 4.07 9.94 -2.19
N SER A 107 4.62 10.60 -1.16
CA SER A 107 3.90 10.79 0.11
C SER A 107 2.58 11.54 -0.07
N GLU A 108 2.49 12.45 -1.05
CA GLU A 108 1.26 13.18 -1.38
C GLU A 108 0.21 12.28 -2.03
N GLN A 109 0.63 11.38 -2.93
CA GLN A 109 -0.23 10.36 -3.51
C GLN A 109 -0.76 9.40 -2.43
N ILE A 110 0.10 8.94 -1.51
CA ILE A 110 -0.33 8.09 -0.38
C ILE A 110 -1.31 8.83 0.55
N LYS A 111 -1.06 10.10 0.88
CA LYS A 111 -2.01 10.91 1.65
C LYS A 111 -3.37 11.02 0.96
N THR A 112 -3.36 11.23 -0.36
CA THR A 112 -4.59 11.28 -1.15
C THR A 112 -5.32 9.93 -1.11
N VAL A 113 -4.63 8.82 -1.34
CA VAL A 113 -5.20 7.47 -1.28
C VAL A 113 -5.82 7.18 0.10
N ASN A 114 -5.15 7.57 1.18
CA ASN A 114 -5.69 7.43 2.53
C ASN A 114 -6.95 8.29 2.71
N ALA A 115 -6.96 9.55 2.25
CA ALA A 115 -8.10 10.46 2.37
C ALA A 115 -9.36 10.01 1.61
N LEU A 116 -9.23 9.11 0.63
CA LEU A 116 -10.37 8.53 -0.08
C LEU A 116 -11.20 7.56 0.78
N HIS A 117 -10.63 7.02 1.88
CA HIS A 117 -11.27 6.03 2.76
C HIS A 117 -12.00 4.90 1.99
N LEU A 118 -11.34 4.35 0.97
CA LEU A 118 -11.96 3.38 0.06
C LEU A 118 -12.38 2.10 0.79
N THR A 119 -13.58 1.66 0.49
CA THR A 119 -14.24 0.52 1.15
C THR A 119 -14.46 -0.64 0.19
N GLN A 120 -14.85 -1.78 0.75
CA GLN A 120 -15.31 -2.94 -0.03
C GLN A 120 -16.46 -2.61 -1.00
N ALA A 121 -17.33 -1.65 -0.66
CA ALA A 121 -18.41 -1.21 -1.54
C ALA A 121 -17.88 -0.45 -2.76
N ASP A 122 -16.85 0.39 -2.57
CA ASP A 122 -16.20 1.11 -3.67
C ASP A 122 -15.53 0.13 -4.65
N MET A 123 -14.90 -0.92 -4.13
CA MET A 123 -14.31 -1.98 -4.95
C MET A 123 -15.38 -2.77 -5.71
N GLN A 124 -16.54 -3.05 -5.11
CA GLN A 124 -17.65 -3.69 -5.83
C GLN A 124 -18.20 -2.80 -6.94
N ALA A 125 -18.42 -1.51 -6.66
CA ALA A 125 -18.87 -0.54 -7.67
C ALA A 125 -17.86 -0.40 -8.81
N PHE A 126 -16.56 -0.39 -8.49
CA PHE A 126 -15.49 -0.38 -9.48
C PHE A 126 -15.53 -1.64 -10.36
N ASN A 127 -15.61 -2.83 -9.75
CA ASN A 127 -15.72 -4.09 -10.49
C ASN A 127 -16.93 -4.12 -11.45
N GLN A 128 -18.08 -3.60 -11.02
CA GLN A 128 -19.25 -3.45 -11.89
C GLN A 128 -18.99 -2.50 -13.07
N THR A 129 -18.29 -1.38 -12.80
CA THR A 129 -17.94 -0.37 -13.81
C THR A 129 -17.06 -0.96 -14.92
N ILE A 130 -16.10 -1.82 -14.56
CA ILE A 130 -15.21 -2.48 -15.53
C ILE A 130 -15.81 -3.77 -16.13
N GLY A 131 -17.11 -4.03 -15.91
CA GLY A 131 -17.84 -5.16 -16.50
C GLY A 131 -17.56 -6.51 -15.82
N VAL A 132 -16.97 -6.51 -14.63
CA VAL A 132 -16.64 -7.71 -13.86
C VAL A 132 -17.71 -7.91 -12.79
N SER A 133 -18.88 -8.36 -13.22
CA SER A 133 -19.93 -8.82 -12.31
C SER A 133 -19.55 -10.18 -11.73
N ALA A 134 -19.71 -10.37 -10.42
CA ALA A 134 -19.64 -11.70 -9.83
C ALA A 134 -20.67 -12.61 -10.52
N PRO A 135 -20.36 -13.90 -10.80
CA PRO A 135 -21.34 -14.81 -11.34
C PRO A 135 -22.57 -14.84 -10.43
N SER A 136 -23.72 -14.54 -11.02
CA SER A 136 -25.04 -14.53 -10.38
C SER A 136 -25.28 -15.85 -9.66
N GLY A 137 -25.01 -15.92 -8.36
CA GLY A 137 -25.15 -17.18 -7.61
C GLY A 137 -24.42 -17.27 -6.28
N VAL A 138 -23.46 -16.39 -5.97
CA VAL A 138 -22.86 -16.34 -4.63
C VAL A 138 -23.70 -15.42 -3.75
N PRO A 139 -24.35 -15.91 -2.68
CA PRO A 139 -25.10 -15.04 -1.79
C PRO A 139 -24.13 -14.00 -1.19
N SER A 140 -24.41 -12.73 -1.45
CA SER A 140 -23.81 -11.59 -0.76
C SER A 140 -24.35 -11.58 0.67
N GLY A 141 -23.84 -12.49 1.50
CA GLY A 141 -24.34 -12.76 2.84
C GLY A 141 -23.21 -12.76 3.87
N GLY A 142 -22.28 -11.81 3.78
CA GLY A 142 -21.41 -11.51 4.91
C GLY A 142 -22.20 -10.72 5.93
N VAL A 143 -22.45 -11.29 7.11
CA VAL A 143 -23.12 -10.59 8.22
C VAL A 143 -22.34 -9.29 8.52
N PRO A 144 -22.98 -8.10 8.47
CA PRO A 144 -22.32 -6.85 8.82
C PRO A 144 -21.76 -6.93 10.24
N GLY A 145 -20.45 -6.73 10.41
CA GLY A 145 -19.79 -6.64 11.72
C GLY A 145 -18.97 -7.85 12.16
N GLN A 146 -19.02 -8.99 11.47
CA GLN A 146 -18.29 -10.21 11.92
C GLN A 146 -16.77 -10.17 11.70
N GLY A 147 -16.25 -9.12 11.04
CA GLY A 147 -14.81 -8.87 10.90
C GLY A 147 -14.22 -7.97 11.99
N GLN A 148 -15.04 -7.29 12.80
CA GLN A 148 -14.56 -6.25 13.72
C GLN A 148 -13.80 -6.80 14.95
N THR A 149 -13.97 -8.09 15.27
CA THR A 149 -13.29 -8.76 16.40
C THR A 149 -11.98 -9.44 16.00
N LEU A 150 -11.61 -9.41 14.72
CA LEU A 150 -10.40 -10.03 14.20
C LEU A 150 -9.23 -9.06 14.22
N SER A 151 -8.02 -9.56 14.48
CA SER A 151 -6.81 -8.76 14.30
C SER A 151 -6.69 -8.26 12.84
N PRO A 152 -5.94 -7.17 12.58
CA PRO A 152 -5.74 -6.67 11.21
C PRO A 152 -5.27 -7.76 10.23
N ALA A 153 -4.40 -8.67 10.67
CA ALA A 153 -3.91 -9.80 9.86
C ALA A 153 -4.98 -10.87 9.59
N GLU A 154 -5.83 -11.18 10.58
CA GLU A 154 -6.94 -12.13 10.42
C GLU A 154 -8.04 -11.57 9.51
N ARG A 155 -8.32 -10.25 9.60
CA ARG A 155 -9.21 -9.56 8.66
C ARG A 155 -8.66 -9.64 7.24
N ALA A 156 -7.38 -9.33 7.04
CA ALA A 156 -6.73 -9.39 5.73
C ALA A 156 -6.80 -10.80 5.13
N THR A 157 -6.51 -11.84 5.93
CA THR A 157 -6.62 -13.24 5.50
C THR A 157 -8.05 -13.61 5.10
N ARG A 158 -9.05 -13.23 5.89
CA ARG A 158 -10.46 -13.52 5.59
C ARG A 158 -10.97 -12.74 4.38
N GLN A 159 -10.55 -11.49 4.21
CA GLN A 159 -10.84 -10.68 3.02
C GLN A 159 -10.18 -11.25 1.76
N ALA A 160 -8.95 -11.77 1.87
CA ALA A 160 -8.27 -12.44 0.76
C ALA A 160 -9.00 -13.74 0.34
N GLN A 161 -9.56 -14.48 1.29
CA GLN A 161 -10.38 -15.67 1.03
C GLN A 161 -11.76 -15.35 0.43
N MET A 162 -12.40 -14.26 0.88
CA MET A 162 -13.72 -13.82 0.40
C MET A 162 -13.66 -13.05 -0.93
N GLY A 163 -12.52 -12.48 -1.30
CA GLY A 163 -12.28 -11.78 -2.57
C GLY A 163 -12.00 -12.69 -3.77
N GLY A 164 -12.49 -13.94 -3.73
CA GLY A 164 -12.15 -15.05 -4.60
C GLY A 164 -12.29 -14.77 -6.12
N THR A 165 -11.12 -14.57 -6.72
CA THR A 165 -10.67 -15.07 -8.04
C THR A 165 -11.13 -14.36 -9.32
N GLY A 166 -12.36 -13.84 -9.41
CA GLY A 166 -12.85 -13.22 -10.67
C GLY A 166 -12.56 -11.72 -10.81
N GLY A 167 -13.01 -10.93 -9.83
CA GLY A 167 -12.94 -9.46 -9.81
C GLY A 167 -11.52 -8.89 -9.78
N ASN A 168 -10.66 -9.56 -9.02
CA ASN A 168 -9.37 -9.00 -8.63
C ASN A 168 -8.33 -9.06 -9.77
N THR A 169 -8.37 -10.10 -10.61
CA THR A 169 -7.47 -10.24 -11.78
C THR A 169 -7.81 -9.23 -12.88
N ALA A 170 -9.09 -9.07 -13.21
CA ALA A 170 -9.54 -8.13 -14.21
C ALA A 170 -9.33 -6.66 -13.77
N SER A 171 -9.49 -6.38 -12.48
CA SER A 171 -9.12 -5.09 -11.88
C SER A 171 -7.62 -4.78 -12.05
N ILE A 172 -6.74 -5.78 -11.85
CA ILE A 172 -5.30 -5.60 -12.07
C ILE A 172 -5.00 -5.36 -13.56
N ASP A 173 -5.67 -6.09 -14.46
CA ASP A 173 -5.49 -5.90 -15.92
C ASP A 173 -5.92 -4.51 -16.38
N TYR A 174 -7.04 -4.01 -15.84
CA TYR A 174 -7.51 -2.64 -16.09
C TYR A 174 -6.46 -1.61 -15.65
N LEU A 175 -5.92 -1.76 -14.43
CA LEU A 175 -4.87 -0.89 -13.91
C LEU A 175 -3.61 -0.96 -14.77
N ILE A 176 -3.14 -2.15 -15.15
CA ILE A 176 -1.99 -2.32 -16.05
C ILE A 176 -2.21 -1.58 -17.36
N GLY A 177 -3.42 -1.64 -17.93
CA GLY A 177 -3.76 -0.89 -19.15
C GLY A 177 -3.66 0.63 -18.98
N ILE A 178 -4.07 1.17 -17.82
CA ILE A 178 -3.86 2.60 -17.49
C ILE A 178 -2.36 2.90 -17.44
N LEU A 179 -1.59 2.11 -16.70
CA LEU A 179 -0.15 2.33 -16.51
C LEU A 179 0.61 2.26 -17.85
N GLN A 180 0.27 1.32 -18.73
CA GLN A 180 0.86 1.21 -20.07
C GLN A 180 0.60 2.46 -20.91
N ARG A 181 -0.63 2.99 -20.92
CA ARG A 181 -0.95 4.25 -21.61
C ARG A 181 -0.19 5.42 -21.02
N LYS A 182 -0.01 5.45 -19.70
CA LYS A 182 0.73 6.52 -19.02
C LYS A 182 2.24 6.45 -19.31
N ALA A 183 2.80 5.24 -19.36
CA ALA A 183 4.20 5.01 -19.71
C ALA A 183 4.51 5.33 -21.18
N ALA A 184 3.53 5.19 -22.08
CA ALA A 184 3.70 5.48 -23.51
C ALA A 184 3.64 6.97 -23.88
N LYS A 185 3.04 7.80 -23.03
CA LYS A 185 3.03 9.27 -23.17
C LYS A 185 4.37 9.86 -22.76
#